data_AF-A0AAU5TNV0-F1
#
_entry.id   AF-A0AAU5TNV0-F1
#
_cell.length_a   1.000
_cell.length_b   1.000
_cell.length_c   1.000
_cell.angle_alpha   90.00
_cell.angle_beta   90.00
_cell.angle_gamma   90.00
#
_symmetry.space_group_name_H-M   'P 1'
#
loop_
_entity.id
_entity.type
_entity.pdbx_description
1 polymer ?
#
loop_
_entity_poly.entity_id
_entity_poly.type
_entity_poly.pdbx_seq_one_letter_code
_entity_poly.pdbx_strand_id
1 'polypeptide(L)'
;MSARRLGGGLTLFAGWALELSGTLSILLGVVGVTSDTLFSSPDYTYEFSLTAWGWIHVVVGIGLVAAGLGVLLGKSWGTGAGAALGAISLITQFMFIPFYPLWSISVMTLDIVAVWTLARAVAVDDRQP
;
A
#
# COMPACT_ATOMS: atom_id res chain seq x y z
N MET A 1 14.17 16.63 24.02
CA MET A 1 13.19 15.54 24.28
C MET A 1 12.01 15.47 23.29
N SER A 2 11.75 16.47 22.43
CA SER A 2 10.56 16.47 21.54
C SER A 2 10.68 15.60 20.26
N ALA A 3 11.84 15.57 19.60
CA ALA A 3 12.02 14.90 18.31
C ALA A 3 11.84 13.36 18.34
N ARG A 4 12.29 12.69 19.41
CA ARG A 4 12.18 11.23 19.57
C ARG A 4 10.73 10.73 19.71
N ARG A 5 9.84 11.53 20.30
CA ARG A 5 8.41 11.17 20.46
C ARG A 5 7.63 11.36 19.15
N LEU A 6 7.99 12.38 18.36
CA LEU A 6 7.40 12.64 17.05
C LEU A 6 7.73 11.53 16.04
N GLY A 7 8.96 11.03 16.05
CA GLY A 7 9.36 9.87 15.24
C GLY A 7 8.49 8.64 15.52
N GLY A 8 8.34 8.27 16.80
CA GLY A 8 7.53 7.10 17.18
C GLY A 8 6.05 7.20 16.80
N GLY A 9 5.43 8.38 16.95
CA GLY A 9 4.03 8.59 16.57
C GLY A 9 3.77 8.52 15.07
N LEU A 10 4.67 9.10 14.26
CA LEU A 10 4.56 9.06 12.79
C LEU A 10 4.80 7.64 12.24
N THR A 11 5.76 6.90 12.81
CA THR A 11 6.03 5.51 12.42
C THR A 11 4.85 4.60 12.79
N LEU A 12 4.21 4.81 13.95
CA LEU A 12 3.01 4.08 14.34
C LEU A 12 1.85 4.33 13.36
N PHE A 13 1.62 5.60 12.98
CA PHE A 13 0.62 5.95 11.98
C PHE A 13 0.90 5.27 10.64
N ALA A 14 2.14 5.33 10.15
CA ALA A 14 2.53 4.72 8.89
C ALA A 14 2.30 3.21 8.88
N GLY A 15 2.64 2.52 9.98
CA GLY A 15 2.38 1.09 10.14
C GLY A 15 0.89 0.76 9.99
N TRP A 16 0.01 1.47 10.72
CA TRP A 16 -1.43 1.26 10.60
C TRP A 16 -2.01 1.65 9.24
N ALA A 17 -1.49 2.68 8.59
CA ALA A 17 -1.89 3.05 7.24
C ALA A 17 -1.58 1.92 6.24
N LEU A 18 -0.41 1.27 6.37
CA LEU A 18 -0.04 0.09 5.58
C LEU A 18 -0.92 -1.12 5.89
N GLU A 19 -1.26 -1.37 7.15
CA GLU A 19 -2.20 -2.44 7.53
C GLU A 19 -3.57 -2.26 6.88
N LEU A 20 -4.11 -1.05 6.93
CA LEU A 20 -5.39 -0.72 6.31
C LEU A 20 -5.32 -0.84 4.78
N SER A 21 -4.30 -0.26 4.15
CA SER A 21 -4.09 -0.34 2.70
C SER A 21 -3.93 -1.78 2.22
N GLY A 22 -3.13 -2.56 2.94
CA GLY A 22 -2.89 -3.97 2.63
C GLY A 22 -4.14 -4.83 2.77
N THR A 23 -4.87 -4.67 3.89
CA THR A 23 -6.12 -5.40 4.13
C THR A 23 -7.18 -5.07 3.08
N LEU A 24 -7.37 -3.79 2.75
CA LEU A 24 -8.30 -3.38 1.70
C LEU A 24 -7.88 -3.95 0.35
N SER A 25 -6.60 -3.91 0.01
CA SER A 25 -6.10 -4.48 -1.25
C SER A 25 -6.34 -5.99 -1.32
N ILE A 26 -6.16 -6.74 -0.22
CA ILE A 26 -6.48 -8.18 -0.18
C ILE A 26 -7.97 -8.41 -0.44
N LEU A 27 -8.85 -7.66 0.24
CA LEU A 27 -10.30 -7.80 0.07
C LEU A 27 -10.73 -7.51 -1.38
N LEU A 28 -10.22 -6.44 -1.98
CA LEU A 28 -10.46 -6.12 -3.39
C LEU A 28 -9.94 -7.23 -4.31
N GLY A 29 -8.75 -7.72 -4.01
CA GLY A 29 -8.09 -8.77 -4.77
C GLY A 29 -8.89 -10.08 -4.78
N VAL A 30 -9.36 -10.51 -3.61
CA VAL A 30 -10.21 -11.70 -3.47
C VAL A 30 -11.49 -11.56 -4.30
N VAL A 31 -12.17 -10.40 -4.23
CA VAL A 31 -13.35 -10.14 -5.06
C VAL A 31 -13.02 -10.22 -6.56
N GLY A 32 -11.88 -9.65 -6.97
CA GLY A 32 -11.42 -9.72 -8.37
C GLY A 32 -11.10 -11.14 -8.85
N VAL A 33 -10.55 -12.00 -7.99
CA VAL A 33 -10.27 -13.40 -8.31
C VAL A 33 -11.56 -14.23 -8.44
N THR A 34 -12.58 -13.96 -7.63
CA THR A 34 -13.83 -14.73 -7.62
C THR A 34 -14.90 -14.21 -8.58
N SER A 35 -14.68 -13.06 -9.23
CA SER A 35 -15.64 -12.47 -10.17
C SER A 35 -15.54 -13.17 -11.53
N ASP A 36 -16.65 -13.74 -12.01
CA ASP A 36 -16.72 -14.37 -13.33
C ASP A 36 -16.41 -13.33 -14.44
N THR A 37 -15.56 -13.72 -15.39
CA THR A 37 -14.96 -12.87 -16.45
C THR A 37 -15.95 -12.38 -17.53
N LEU A 38 -17.23 -12.19 -17.20
CA LEU A 38 -18.31 -11.93 -18.17
C LEU A 38 -18.36 -10.49 -18.72
N PHE A 39 -17.45 -9.61 -18.30
CA PHE A 39 -17.31 -8.27 -18.88
C PHE A 39 -16.17 -8.24 -19.90
N SER A 40 -16.41 -8.83 -21.06
CA SER A 40 -15.65 -8.56 -22.28
C SER A 40 -16.17 -7.27 -22.93
N SER A 41 -15.48 -6.13 -22.77
CA SER A 41 -15.52 -4.95 -23.68
C SER A 41 -14.61 -3.80 -23.19
N PRO A 42 -14.22 -2.81 -24.02
CA PRO A 42 -13.38 -2.88 -25.22
C PRO A 42 -12.08 -2.03 -25.07
N ASP A 43 -10.99 -2.43 -25.74
CA ASP A 43 -9.79 -1.62 -26.06
C ASP A 43 -9.15 -0.77 -24.93
N TYR A 44 -8.67 -1.40 -23.84
CA TYR A 44 -7.77 -0.72 -22.89
C TYR A 44 -6.39 -1.37 -22.89
N THR A 45 -5.32 -0.61 -23.17
CA THR A 45 -3.94 -1.08 -23.38
C THR A 45 -3.34 -1.94 -22.24
N TYR A 46 -3.96 -1.93 -21.05
CA TYR A 46 -3.69 -2.83 -19.93
C TYR A 46 -4.81 -3.88 -19.79
N GLU A 47 -4.99 -4.74 -20.81
CA GLU A 47 -5.96 -5.86 -20.81
C GLU A 47 -5.55 -7.00 -19.85
N PHE A 48 -5.26 -6.68 -18.59
CA PHE A 48 -5.26 -7.71 -17.55
C PHE A 48 -6.70 -8.07 -17.25
N SER A 49 -7.02 -9.37 -17.26
CA SER A 49 -8.32 -9.85 -16.78
C SER A 49 -8.55 -9.37 -15.34
N LEU A 50 -9.82 -9.19 -14.95
CA LEU A 50 -10.16 -8.86 -13.55
C LEU A 50 -9.53 -9.84 -12.56
N THR A 51 -9.40 -11.11 -12.94
CA THR A 51 -8.69 -12.14 -12.18
C THR A 51 -7.20 -11.84 -12.00
N ALA A 52 -6.51 -11.37 -13.04
CA ALA A 52 -5.10 -10.99 -12.96
C ALA A 52 -4.90 -9.79 -12.02
N TRP A 53 -5.75 -8.75 -12.15
CA TRP A 53 -5.78 -7.64 -11.19
C TRP A 53 -6.07 -8.11 -9.76
N GLY A 54 -6.99 -9.05 -9.60
CA GLY A 54 -7.30 -9.68 -8.32
C GLY A 54 -6.06 -10.23 -7.64
N TRP A 55 -5.28 -11.05 -8.34
CA TRP A 55 -4.03 -11.60 -7.81
C TRP A 55 -2.97 -10.53 -7.52
N ILE A 56 -2.83 -9.50 -8.36
CA ILE A 56 -1.91 -8.39 -8.11
C ILE A 56 -2.24 -7.73 -6.76
N HIS A 57 -3.51 -7.38 -6.54
CA HIS A 57 -3.93 -6.74 -5.29
C HIS A 57 -3.79 -7.64 -4.07
N VAL A 58 -4.00 -8.96 -4.20
CA VAL A 58 -3.74 -9.92 -3.10
C VAL A 58 -2.26 -9.94 -2.73
N VAL A 59 -1.37 -10.10 -3.71
CA VAL A 59 0.08 -10.20 -3.45
C VAL A 59 0.64 -8.90 -2.88
N VAL A 60 0.28 -7.76 -3.49
CA VAL A 60 0.68 -6.44 -2.97
C VAL A 60 0.12 -6.22 -1.57
N GLY A 61 -1.14 -6.57 -1.34
CA GLY A 61 -1.80 -6.42 -0.04
C GLY A 61 -1.15 -7.25 1.07
N ILE A 62 -0.77 -8.50 0.79
CA ILE A 62 0.00 -9.34 1.73
C ILE A 62 1.34 -8.70 2.04
N GLY A 63 2.03 -8.16 1.03
CA GLY A 63 3.28 -7.45 1.22
C GLY A 63 3.12 -6.22 2.12
N LEU A 64 2.09 -5.41 1.88
CA LEU A 64 1.79 -4.23 2.68
C LEU A 64 1.52 -4.57 4.15
N VAL A 65 0.72 -5.62 4.43
CA VAL A 65 0.47 -6.12 5.79
C VAL A 65 1.78 -6.57 6.44
N ALA A 66 2.60 -7.35 5.73
CA ALA A 66 3.89 -7.79 6.27
C ALA A 66 4.81 -6.60 6.59
N ALA A 67 4.85 -5.59 5.72
CA ALA A 67 5.62 -4.38 5.93
C ALA A 67 5.08 -3.51 7.06
N GLY A 68 3.76 -3.34 7.17
CA GLY A 68 3.07 -2.66 8.25
C GLY A 68 3.44 -3.26 9.61
N LEU A 69 3.35 -4.58 9.73
CA LEU A 69 3.79 -5.31 10.92
C LEU A 69 5.28 -5.10 11.19
N GLY A 70 6.13 -5.12 10.15
CA GLY A 70 7.55 -4.80 10.27
C GLY A 70 7.80 -3.42 10.87
N VAL A 71 7.05 -2.41 10.41
CA VAL A 71 7.11 -1.03 10.94
C VAL A 71 6.62 -0.97 12.40
N LEU A 72 5.46 -1.56 12.69
CA LEU A 72 4.85 -1.55 14.03
C LEU A 72 5.71 -2.29 15.08
N LEU A 73 6.39 -3.36 14.67
CA LEU A 73 7.28 -4.14 15.52
C LEU A 73 8.71 -3.56 15.59
N GLY A 74 8.98 -2.43 14.94
CA GLY A 74 10.30 -1.78 14.95
C GLY A 74 11.40 -2.62 14.30
N LYS A 75 11.07 -3.40 13.26
CA LYS A 75 12.06 -4.18 12.51
C LYS A 75 12.88 -3.27 11.60
N SER A 76 14.18 -3.54 11.49
CA SER A 76 15.13 -2.74 10.68
C SER A 76 14.74 -2.62 9.20
N TRP A 77 14.08 -3.64 8.65
CA TRP A 77 13.62 -3.66 7.27
C TRP A 77 12.24 -3.00 7.06
N GLY A 78 11.46 -2.78 8.14
CA GLY A 78 10.06 -2.37 8.06
C GLY A 78 9.86 -1.06 7.33
N THR A 79 10.67 -0.03 7.67
CA THR A 79 10.57 1.29 7.05
C THR A 79 10.86 1.25 5.55
N GLY A 80 11.95 0.58 5.16
CA GLY A 80 12.35 0.48 3.74
C GLY A 80 11.35 -0.34 2.92
N ALA A 81 10.93 -1.51 3.44
CA ALA A 81 9.94 -2.35 2.79
C ALA A 81 8.57 -1.65 2.68
N GLY A 82 8.13 -0.97 3.74
CA GLY A 82 6.87 -0.23 3.76
C GLY A 82 6.83 0.91 2.77
N ALA A 83 7.92 1.67 2.64
CA ALA A 83 8.01 2.73 1.64
C ALA A 83 7.98 2.19 0.20
N ALA A 84 8.72 1.11 -0.06
CA ALA A 84 8.75 0.49 -1.39
C ALA A 84 7.40 -0.13 -1.77
N LEU A 85 6.79 -0.89 -0.86
CA LEU A 85 5.50 -1.55 -1.10
C LEU A 85 4.34 -0.54 -1.17
N GLY A 86 4.36 0.51 -0.36
CA GLY A 86 3.40 1.62 -0.47
C GLY A 86 3.48 2.31 -1.84
N ALA A 87 4.69 2.51 -2.39
CA ALA A 87 4.87 3.06 -3.72
C ALA A 87 4.37 2.10 -4.83
N ILE A 88 4.60 0.79 -4.69
CA ILE A 88 4.04 -0.22 -5.60
C ILE A 88 2.52 -0.22 -5.55
N SER A 89 1.94 -0.14 -4.35
CA SER A 89 0.50 -0.04 -4.16
C SER A 89 -0.07 1.21 -4.81
N LEU A 90 0.59 2.37 -4.67
CA LEU A 90 0.20 3.61 -5.35
C LEU A 90 0.06 3.46 -6.85
N ILE A 91 1.06 2.84 -7.50
CA ILE A 91 1.05 2.59 -8.93
C ILE A 91 -0.08 1.63 -9.29
N THR A 92 -0.22 0.55 -8.51
CA THR A 92 -1.26 -0.46 -8.72
C THR A 92 -2.66 0.15 -8.64
N GLN A 93 -2.93 0.97 -7.63
CA GLN A 93 -4.21 1.66 -7.46
C GLN A 93 -4.43 2.72 -8.54
N PHE A 94 -3.41 3.46 -8.95
CA PHE A 94 -3.53 4.39 -10.07
C PHE A 94 -3.96 3.70 -11.37
N MET A 95 -3.35 2.54 -11.67
CA MET A 95 -3.74 1.73 -12.82
C MET A 95 -5.14 1.14 -12.69
N PHE A 96 -5.64 0.96 -11.46
CA PHE A 96 -6.97 0.41 -11.19
C PHE A 96 -8.10 1.46 -11.15
N ILE A 97 -7.76 2.76 -11.26
CA ILE A 97 -8.74 3.87 -11.32
C ILE A 97 -9.85 3.63 -12.35
N PRO A 98 -9.60 3.16 -13.59
CA PRO A 98 -10.66 2.95 -14.59
C PRO A 98 -11.72 1.93 -14.15
N PHE A 99 -11.37 0.98 -13.27
CA PHE A 99 -12.29 -0.05 -12.79
C PHE A 99 -13.09 0.42 -11.57
N TYR A 100 -12.40 0.93 -10.54
CA TYR A 100 -13.03 1.38 -9.29
C TYR A 100 -12.36 2.66 -8.76
N PRO A 101 -12.76 3.85 -9.26
CA PRO A 101 -12.06 5.12 -8.97
C PRO A 101 -12.06 5.50 -7.49
N LEU A 102 -13.21 5.44 -6.83
CA LEU A 102 -13.33 5.85 -5.42
C LEU A 102 -12.54 4.93 -4.48
N TRP A 103 -12.52 3.63 -4.77
CA TRP A 103 -11.70 2.67 -4.03
C TRP A 103 -10.22 2.98 -4.18
N SER A 104 -9.79 3.13 -5.43
CA SER A 104 -8.41 3.39 -5.80
C SER A 104 -7.88 4.65 -5.13
N ILE A 105 -8.61 5.77 -5.24
CA ILE A 105 -8.23 7.05 -4.61
C ILE A 105 -8.14 6.94 -3.08
N SER A 106 -9.04 6.18 -2.46
CA SER A 106 -9.05 6.00 -1.01
C SER A 106 -7.79 5.27 -0.53
N VAL A 107 -7.42 4.16 -1.19
CA VAL A 107 -6.21 3.39 -0.85
C VAL A 107 -4.95 4.17 -1.23
N MET A 108 -4.91 4.83 -2.39
CA MET A 108 -3.80 5.72 -2.77
C MET A 108 -3.54 6.80 -1.73
N THR A 109 -4.59 7.36 -1.13
CA THR A 109 -4.43 8.38 -0.08
C THR A 109 -3.72 7.81 1.14
N LEU A 110 -4.07 6.60 1.57
CA LEU A 110 -3.37 5.89 2.66
C LEU A 110 -1.90 5.68 2.30
N ASP A 111 -1.63 5.20 1.09
CA ASP A 111 -0.28 4.90 0.63
C ASP A 111 0.59 6.15 0.52
N ILE A 112 0.08 7.28 -0.01
CA ILE A 112 0.82 8.55 -0.10
C ILE A 112 1.26 9.01 1.29
N VAL A 113 0.33 9.01 2.25
CA VAL A 113 0.64 9.48 3.59
C VAL A 113 1.62 8.53 4.28
N ALA A 114 1.46 7.21 4.11
CA ALA A 114 2.37 6.20 4.64
C ALA A 114 3.79 6.34 4.08
N VAL A 115 3.94 6.42 2.75
CA VAL A 115 5.25 6.58 2.10
C VAL A 115 5.89 7.89 2.53
N TRP A 116 5.14 8.99 2.57
CA TRP A 116 5.65 10.29 3.02
C TRP A 116 6.13 10.23 4.47
N THR A 117 5.36 9.61 5.37
CA THR A 117 5.75 9.49 6.78
C THR A 117 7.00 8.64 6.95
N LEU A 118 7.10 7.50 6.26
CA LEU A 118 8.28 6.63 6.31
C LEU A 118 9.52 7.30 5.73
N ALA A 119 9.40 8.00 4.60
CA ALA A 119 10.50 8.75 3.99
C ALA A 119 11.05 9.82 4.95
N ARG A 120 10.15 10.51 5.68
CA ARG A 120 10.58 11.47 6.71
C ARG A 120 11.23 10.81 7.91
N ALA A 121 10.78 9.62 8.31
CA ALA A 121 11.40 8.87 9.40
C ALA A 121 12.85 8.48 9.06
N VAL A 122 13.10 7.97 7.84
CA VAL A 122 14.46 7.66 7.36
C VAL A 122 15.34 8.91 7.37
N ALA A 123 14.87 10.02 6.79
CA ALA A 123 15.65 11.26 6.71
C ALA A 123 15.92 11.91 8.08
N VAL A 124 15.21 11.52 9.15
CA VAL A 124 15.49 11.95 10.52
C VAL A 124 16.56 11.08 11.16
N ASP A 125 16.53 9.77 10.92
CA ASP A 125 17.52 8.81 11.43
C ASP A 125 18.93 9.13 10.90
N ASP A 126 19.06 9.42 9.60
CA ASP A 126 20.33 9.81 8.95
C ASP A 126 20.96 11.09 9.52
N ARG A 127 20.18 11.92 10.24
CA ARG A 127 20.64 13.20 10.82
C ARG A 127 21.08 13.08 12.28
N GLN A 128 21.10 11.89 12.87
CA GLN A 128 21.59 11.66 14.23
C GLN A 128 22.96 10.96 14.16
N PRO A 129 24.08 11.65 14.47
CA PRO A 129 25.41 11.05 14.50
C PRO A 129 25.62 10.11 15.69
#